data_AF-A0A820H2W1-F1
#
_entry.id   AF-A0A820H2W1-F1
#
_cell.length_a   1.000
_cell.length_b   1.000
_cell.length_c   1.000
_cell.angle_alpha   90.00
_cell.angle_beta   90.00
_cell.angle_gamma   90.00
#
_symmetry.space_group_name_H-M   'P 1'
#
loop_
_entity.id
_entity.type
_entity.pdbx_description
1 polymer ?
#
loop_
_entity_poly.entity_id
_entity_poly.type
_entity_poly.pdbx_seq_one_letter_code
_entity_poly.pdbx_strand_id
1 'polypeptide(L)'
;MIATSTTSYLASSTSHSTSSTTGIMITTSSTNDLTSSISHPTSSTTGIMITTSSTNDLTSSISHPTSSATGIMITTSTTSDLTSSISHPTSSTTSIMITTSTTTDLTSSTSHSTSSTTSIMITTSSTSDLTSSISHPTGSTTSIMITTSSTNDLTSSISHPTSSTTGIMITTSSTSSSTSSTTSIMITTSSTSDLTSSTSRSTSSTTSIMITTSSTNDLTSSISHPTSSTT
;
A
#
# COMPACT_ATOMS: atom_id res chain seq x y z
N MET A 1 -16.63 -11.51 -11.94
CA MET A 1 -16.65 -12.93 -11.52
C MET A 1 -16.94 -12.98 -10.03
N ILE A 2 -17.89 -13.82 -9.59
CA ILE A 2 -18.17 -14.06 -8.17
C ILE A 2 -17.92 -15.56 -7.93
N ALA A 3 -17.03 -15.89 -7.00
CA ALA A 3 -16.73 -17.25 -6.58
C ALA A 3 -17.08 -17.43 -5.09
N THR A 4 -17.92 -18.42 -4.80
CA THR A 4 -18.34 -18.80 -3.44
C THR A 4 -18.03 -20.27 -3.24
N SER A 5 -17.21 -20.63 -2.25
CA SER A 5 -16.87 -22.04 -1.95
C SER A 5 -16.53 -22.23 -0.48
N THR A 6 -16.62 -23.44 0.06
CA THR A 6 -16.11 -23.75 1.41
C THR A 6 -14.59 -23.60 1.44
N THR A 7 -13.91 -24.12 0.43
CA THR A 7 -12.48 -23.96 0.16
C THR A 7 -12.30 -23.50 -1.28
N SER A 8 -11.58 -22.41 -1.51
CA SER A 8 -11.29 -21.95 -2.87
C SER A 8 -9.80 -22.09 -3.16
N TYR A 9 -9.46 -22.96 -4.11
CA TYR A 9 -8.21 -22.90 -4.85
C TYR A 9 -8.53 -22.27 -6.20
N LEU A 10 -8.22 -21.00 -6.36
CA LEU A 10 -8.58 -20.28 -7.57
C LEU A 10 -7.35 -19.59 -8.14
N ALA A 11 -7.00 -19.97 -9.36
CA ALA A 11 -6.13 -19.19 -10.22
C ALA A 11 -7.04 -18.47 -11.22
N SER A 12 -7.19 -17.16 -11.08
CA SER A 12 -8.05 -16.38 -11.97
C SER A 12 -7.29 -15.20 -12.56
N SER A 13 -7.26 -15.15 -13.89
CA SER A 13 -6.80 -13.99 -14.64
C SER A 13 -7.97 -13.38 -15.38
N THR A 14 -8.14 -12.06 -15.26
CA THR A 14 -9.11 -11.34 -16.09
C THR A 14 -8.36 -10.36 -16.98
N SER A 15 -8.64 -10.43 -18.28
CA SER A 15 -8.07 -9.54 -19.30
C SER A 15 -9.15 -9.15 -20.29
N HIS A 16 -9.23 -7.85 -20.59
CA HIS A 16 -10.23 -7.30 -21.50
C HIS A 16 -9.57 -6.31 -22.46
N SER A 17 -9.94 -6.36 -23.73
CA SER A 17 -9.31 -5.60 -24.82
C SER A 17 -10.17 -4.46 -25.37
N THR A 18 -11.16 -3.96 -24.61
CA THR A 18 -12.03 -2.86 -25.03
C THR A 18 -11.57 -1.49 -24.50
N SER A 19 -11.80 -0.42 -25.27
CA SER A 19 -11.36 0.97 -24.98
C SER A 19 -11.78 1.56 -23.63
N SER A 20 -12.68 0.89 -22.90
CA SER A 20 -12.89 1.07 -21.48
C SER A 20 -13.33 -0.28 -20.92
N THR A 21 -12.82 -0.64 -19.75
CA THR A 21 -13.20 -1.91 -19.10
C THR A 21 -13.29 -1.74 -17.59
N THR A 22 -14.34 -2.32 -16.99
CA THR A 22 -14.40 -2.60 -15.56
C THR A 22 -14.33 -4.11 -15.32
N GLY A 23 -13.31 -4.55 -14.58
CA GLY A 23 -13.18 -5.92 -14.08
C GLY A 23 -13.47 -5.96 -12.58
N ILE A 24 -14.41 -6.79 -12.15
CA ILE A 24 -14.71 -7.02 -10.72
C ILE A 24 -14.55 -8.51 -10.42
N MET A 25 -13.74 -8.82 -9.42
CA MET A 25 -13.60 -10.15 -8.85
C MET A 25 -13.99 -10.13 -7.37
N ILE A 26 -14.90 -11.02 -6.99
CA ILE A 26 -15.32 -11.20 -5.60
C ILE A 26 -15.15 -12.67 -5.24
N THR A 27 -14.36 -12.95 -4.20
CA THR A 27 -14.12 -14.31 -3.70
C THR A 27 -14.51 -14.38 -2.24
N THR A 28 -15.37 -15.34 -1.90
CA THR A 28 -15.81 -15.59 -0.52
C THR A 28 -15.69 -17.07 -0.18
N SER A 29 -15.04 -17.38 0.94
CA SER A 29 -14.87 -18.77 1.40
C SER A 29 -14.54 -18.88 2.88
N SER A 30 -14.46 -20.10 3.43
CA SER A 30 -13.87 -20.27 4.76
C SER A 30 -12.34 -20.21 4.70
N THR A 31 -11.75 -20.86 3.69
CA THR A 31 -10.31 -20.81 3.41
C THR A 31 -10.07 -20.51 1.92
N ASN A 32 -9.18 -19.56 1.63
CA ASN A 32 -8.69 -19.32 0.27
C ASN A 32 -7.19 -19.58 0.18
N ASP A 33 -6.82 -20.21 -0.91
CA ASP A 33 -5.50 -20.12 -1.52
C ASP A 33 -5.73 -19.58 -2.94
N LEU A 34 -5.52 -18.27 -3.09
CA LEU A 34 -5.90 -17.51 -4.28
C LEU A 34 -4.67 -16.90 -4.92
N THR A 35 -4.45 -17.24 -6.18
CA THR A 35 -3.56 -16.47 -7.06
C THR A 35 -4.43 -15.75 -8.08
N SER A 36 -4.47 -14.42 -8.01
CA SER A 36 -5.31 -13.64 -8.91
C SER A 36 -4.54 -12.51 -9.59
N SER A 37 -4.83 -12.31 -10.88
CA SER A 37 -4.32 -11.18 -11.63
C SER A 37 -5.43 -10.47 -12.39
N ILE A 38 -5.44 -9.15 -12.32
CA ILE A 38 -6.27 -8.29 -13.15
C ILE A 38 -5.32 -7.50 -14.03
N SER A 39 -5.41 -7.71 -15.35
CA SER A 39 -4.62 -6.94 -16.31
C SER A 39 -5.48 -6.38 -17.42
N HIS A 40 -5.48 -5.06 -17.59
CA HIS A 40 -6.27 -4.39 -18.62
C HIS A 40 -5.38 -3.56 -19.54
N PRO A 41 -5.09 -4.04 -20.77
CA PRO A 41 -4.18 -3.37 -21.71
C PRO A 41 -4.76 -2.13 -22.43
N THR A 42 -5.85 -1.53 -21.93
CA THR A 42 -6.65 -0.54 -22.66
C THR A 42 -6.79 0.76 -21.90
N SER A 43 -6.95 1.91 -22.57
CA SER A 43 -7.20 3.19 -21.89
C SER A 43 -8.43 3.14 -20.98
N SER A 44 -8.40 3.86 -19.85
CA SER A 44 -9.53 4.04 -18.93
C SER A 44 -10.12 2.74 -18.36
N THR A 45 -9.44 2.21 -17.34
CA THR A 45 -9.76 0.88 -16.77
C THR A 45 -9.95 0.90 -15.26
N THR A 46 -10.88 0.09 -14.78
CA THR A 46 -11.14 -0.10 -13.35
C THR A 46 -11.05 -1.58 -13.00
N GLY A 47 -10.12 -1.95 -12.13
CA GLY A 47 -9.98 -3.30 -11.58
C GLY A 47 -10.35 -3.29 -10.10
N ILE A 48 -11.31 -4.12 -9.70
CA ILE A 48 -11.72 -4.28 -8.30
C ILE A 48 -11.59 -5.74 -7.91
N MET A 49 -10.87 -6.00 -6.82
CA MET A 49 -10.77 -7.31 -6.19
C MET A 49 -11.23 -7.24 -4.74
N ILE A 50 -12.15 -8.10 -4.37
CA ILE A 50 -12.66 -8.23 -3.00
C ILE A 50 -12.52 -9.69 -2.59
N THR A 51 -11.78 -9.93 -1.51
CA THR A 51 -11.56 -11.26 -0.95
C THR A 51 -12.01 -11.28 0.51
N THR A 52 -12.89 -12.21 0.85
CA THR A 52 -13.34 -12.42 2.24
C THR A 52 -13.20 -13.88 2.62
N SER A 53 -12.53 -14.16 3.74
CA SER A 53 -12.49 -15.52 4.30
C SER A 53 -12.24 -15.56 5.80
N SER A 54 -12.16 -16.75 6.40
CA SER A 54 -11.54 -16.88 7.72
C SER A 54 -10.02 -16.90 7.59
N THR A 55 -9.47 -17.72 6.70
CA THR A 55 -8.03 -17.79 6.43
C THR A 55 -7.73 -17.51 4.96
N ASN A 56 -6.83 -16.60 4.66
CA ASN A 56 -6.37 -16.31 3.30
C ASN A 56 -4.86 -16.56 3.17
N ASP A 57 -4.49 -17.30 2.14
CA ASP A 57 -3.22 -17.11 1.44
C ASP A 57 -3.55 -16.47 0.08
N LEU A 58 -3.12 -15.24 -0.15
CA LEU A 58 -3.45 -14.47 -1.35
C LEU A 58 -2.20 -13.92 -1.99
N THR A 59 -1.94 -14.35 -3.21
CA THR A 59 -1.05 -13.64 -4.14
C THR A 59 -1.89 -12.91 -5.16
N SER A 60 -1.82 -11.57 -5.14
CA SER A 60 -2.63 -10.74 -6.04
C SER A 60 -1.83 -9.68 -6.77
N SER A 61 -2.17 -9.47 -8.04
CA SER A 61 -1.60 -8.40 -8.84
C SER A 61 -2.65 -7.66 -9.64
N ILE A 62 -2.52 -6.33 -9.67
CA ILE A 62 -3.31 -5.46 -10.53
C ILE A 62 -2.35 -4.65 -11.39
N SER A 63 -2.41 -4.83 -12.72
CA SER A 63 -1.51 -4.16 -13.66
C SER A 63 -2.26 -3.51 -14.82
N HIS A 64 -2.04 -2.21 -15.03
CA HIS A 64 -2.73 -1.44 -16.07
C HIS A 64 -1.71 -0.64 -16.88
N PRO A 65 -1.30 -1.11 -18.07
CA PRO A 65 -0.24 -0.47 -18.86
C PRO A 65 -0.63 0.82 -19.60
N THR A 66 -1.82 1.39 -19.36
CA THR A 66 -2.45 2.41 -20.22
C THR A 66 -2.96 3.61 -19.45
N SER A 67 -3.24 4.71 -20.16
CA SER A 67 -3.68 5.98 -19.58
C SER A 67 -4.98 5.85 -18.76
N SER A 68 -4.97 6.40 -17.54
CA SER A 68 -6.08 6.41 -16.58
C SER A 68 -6.53 5.03 -16.08
N ALA A 69 -6.11 4.69 -14.86
CA ALA A 69 -6.45 3.42 -14.22
C ALA A 69 -6.87 3.60 -12.77
N THR A 70 -7.86 2.80 -12.35
CA THR A 70 -8.23 2.64 -10.93
C THR A 70 -8.08 1.17 -10.54
N GLY A 71 -7.19 0.88 -9.59
CA GLY A 71 -7.04 -0.43 -8.98
C GLY A 71 -7.52 -0.41 -7.54
N ILE A 72 -8.45 -1.28 -7.17
CA ILE A 72 -8.94 -1.43 -5.80
C ILE A 72 -8.79 -2.89 -5.36
N MET A 73 -8.14 -3.10 -4.23
CA MET A 73 -8.02 -4.39 -3.58
C MET A 73 -8.50 -4.30 -2.14
N ILE A 74 -9.44 -5.16 -1.77
CA ILE A 74 -10.01 -5.23 -0.42
C ILE A 74 -9.90 -6.67 0.05
N THR A 75 -9.22 -6.88 1.16
CA THR A 75 -9.08 -8.19 1.80
C THR A 75 -9.59 -8.13 3.23
N THR A 76 -10.47 -9.06 3.58
CA THR A 76 -10.98 -9.22 4.94
C THR A 76 -10.81 -10.67 5.40
N SER A 77 -10.19 -10.88 6.55
CA SER A 77 -9.98 -12.21 7.11
C SER A 77 -9.91 -12.24 8.63
N THR A 78 -9.79 -13.44 9.21
CA THR A 78 -9.28 -13.59 10.58
C THR A 78 -7.76 -13.73 10.58
N THR A 79 -7.22 -14.52 9.65
CA THR A 79 -5.78 -14.67 9.41
C THR A 79 -5.50 -14.50 7.91
N SER A 80 -4.43 -13.79 7.59
CA SER A 80 -4.09 -13.45 6.20
C SER A 80 -2.59 -13.45 5.98
N ASP A 81 -2.13 -14.22 5.01
CA ASP A 81 -0.81 -14.12 4.39
C ASP A 81 -1.00 -13.55 2.99
N LEU A 82 -0.50 -12.34 2.75
CA LEU A 82 -0.84 -11.55 1.58
C LEU A 82 0.42 -11.08 0.88
N THR A 83 0.55 -11.43 -0.39
CA THR A 83 1.48 -10.78 -1.31
C THR A 83 0.69 -10.03 -2.36
N SER A 84 0.80 -8.71 -2.36
CA SER A 84 0.00 -7.86 -3.25
C SER A 84 0.85 -6.85 -3.99
N SER A 85 0.56 -6.68 -5.28
CA SER A 85 1.23 -5.68 -6.11
C SER A 85 0.25 -4.90 -6.97
N ILE A 86 0.42 -3.59 -7.02
CA ILE A 86 -0.30 -2.72 -7.95
C ILE A 86 0.71 -1.93 -8.77
N SER A 87 0.67 -2.10 -10.09
CA SER A 87 1.59 -1.44 -11.01
C SER A 87 0.86 -0.70 -12.12
N HIS A 88 1.21 0.57 -12.32
CA HIS A 88 0.69 1.39 -13.41
C HIS A 88 1.81 2.20 -14.08
N PRO A 89 2.30 1.82 -15.28
CA PRO A 89 3.36 2.55 -15.96
C PRO A 89 2.94 3.90 -16.59
N THR A 90 1.72 4.37 -16.37
CA THR A 90 1.08 5.45 -17.13
C THR A 90 0.35 6.45 -16.22
N SER A 91 -0.08 7.57 -16.82
CA SER A 91 -0.52 8.78 -16.11
C SER A 91 -1.96 8.68 -15.59
N SER A 92 -2.25 9.45 -14.54
CA SER A 92 -3.58 9.61 -13.92
C SER A 92 -4.12 8.34 -13.27
N THR A 93 -3.49 7.89 -12.20
CA THR A 93 -3.83 6.59 -11.59
C THR A 93 -4.29 6.72 -10.15
N THR A 94 -5.22 5.85 -9.77
CA THR A 94 -5.66 5.68 -8.39
C THR A 94 -5.49 4.22 -7.98
N SER A 95 -4.81 3.98 -6.87
CA SER A 95 -4.63 2.66 -6.30
C SER A 95 -5.06 2.66 -4.84
N ILE A 96 -5.95 1.74 -4.49
CA ILE A 96 -6.44 1.59 -3.12
C ILE A 96 -6.25 0.14 -2.71
N MET A 97 -5.55 -0.07 -1.60
CA MET A 97 -5.41 -1.36 -0.95
C MET A 97 -5.91 -1.25 0.49
N ILE A 98 -6.86 -2.10 0.86
CA ILE A 98 -7.43 -2.16 2.20
C ILE A 98 -7.33 -3.60 2.69
N THR A 99 -6.66 -3.79 3.81
CA THR A 99 -6.54 -5.08 4.48
C THR A 99 -7.07 -4.97 5.89
N THR A 100 -7.99 -5.86 6.25
CA THR A 100 -8.52 -5.97 7.61
C THR A 100 -8.42 -7.43 8.06
N SER A 101 -7.67 -7.68 9.13
CA SER A 101 -7.53 -9.04 9.69
C SER A 101 -7.38 -9.03 11.20
N THR A 102 -7.50 -10.17 11.87
CA THR A 102 -7.02 -10.27 13.26
C THR A 102 -5.50 -10.39 13.26
N THR A 103 -4.96 -11.29 12.44
CA THR A 103 -3.52 -11.45 12.20
C THR A 103 -3.22 -11.27 10.72
N THR A 104 -2.17 -10.51 10.39
CA THR A 104 -1.79 -10.26 8.99
C THR A 104 -0.28 -10.34 8.82
N ASP A 105 0.17 -11.13 7.85
CA ASP A 105 1.48 -10.99 7.25
C ASP A 105 1.26 -10.41 5.84
N LEU A 106 1.69 -9.18 5.61
CA LEU A 106 1.45 -8.47 4.35
C LEU A 106 2.76 -7.99 3.75
N THR A 107 3.04 -8.48 2.55
CA THR A 107 4.02 -7.88 1.64
C THR A 107 3.27 -7.16 0.53
N SER A 108 3.42 -5.83 0.48
CA SER A 108 2.77 -5.03 -0.56
C SER A 108 3.71 -4.08 -1.27
N SER A 109 3.48 -3.92 -2.57
CA SER A 109 4.16 -2.90 -3.37
C SER A 109 3.18 -2.17 -4.28
N THR A 110 3.29 -0.85 -4.30
CA THR A 110 2.59 0.00 -5.26
C THR A 110 3.61 0.83 -6.02
N SER A 111 3.64 0.68 -7.34
CA SER A 111 4.56 1.42 -8.21
C SER A 111 3.82 2.05 -9.37
N HIS A 112 4.05 3.35 -9.57
CA HIS A 112 3.52 4.07 -10.72
C HIS A 112 4.64 4.82 -11.41
N SER A 113 4.71 4.81 -12.75
CA SER A 113 5.86 5.38 -13.47
C SER A 113 5.72 6.85 -13.87
N THR A 114 4.50 7.40 -13.94
CA THR A 114 4.27 8.76 -14.48
C THR A 114 3.26 9.58 -13.68
N SER A 115 3.01 10.81 -14.14
CA SER A 115 2.37 11.92 -13.41
C SER A 115 0.92 11.73 -12.96
N SER A 116 0.56 12.41 -11.86
CA SER A 116 -0.78 12.53 -11.28
C SER A 116 -1.28 11.20 -10.69
N THR A 117 -0.69 10.81 -9.58
CA THR A 117 -1.01 9.52 -8.93
C THR A 117 -1.55 9.71 -7.52
N THR A 118 -2.50 8.85 -7.15
CA THR A 118 -2.96 8.70 -5.78
C THR A 118 -2.85 7.23 -5.38
N SER A 119 -2.11 6.95 -4.32
CA SER A 119 -1.99 5.61 -3.77
C SER A 119 -2.36 5.63 -2.29
N ILE A 120 -3.30 4.77 -1.90
CA ILE A 120 -3.77 4.64 -0.53
C ILE A 120 -3.61 3.19 -0.11
N MET A 121 -2.92 2.97 1.00
CA MET A 121 -2.81 1.68 1.66
C MET A 121 -3.28 1.80 3.10
N ILE A 122 -4.22 0.94 3.48
CA ILE A 122 -4.77 0.89 4.84
C ILE A 122 -4.70 -0.55 5.32
N THR A 123 -4.00 -0.76 6.43
CA THR A 123 -3.93 -2.05 7.11
C THR A 123 -4.44 -1.89 8.53
N THR A 124 -5.43 -2.71 8.90
CA THR A 124 -5.98 -2.76 10.26
C THR A 124 -5.92 -4.18 10.77
N SER A 125 -5.25 -4.40 11.90
CA SER A 125 -5.26 -5.70 12.55
C SER A 125 -5.10 -5.69 14.07
N SER A 126 -5.13 -6.85 14.72
CA SER A 126 -4.65 -6.96 16.10
C SER A 126 -3.14 -7.15 16.11
N THR A 127 -2.62 -8.06 15.28
CA THR A 127 -1.19 -8.30 15.07
C THR A 127 -0.85 -8.17 13.59
N SER A 128 0.24 -7.49 13.25
CA SER A 128 0.66 -7.29 11.85
C SER A 128 2.17 -7.38 11.69
N ASP A 129 2.62 -8.19 10.74
CA ASP A 129 3.95 -8.09 10.15
C ASP A 129 3.82 -7.54 8.73
N LEU A 130 4.28 -6.29 8.54
CA LEU A 130 4.03 -5.54 7.31
C LEU A 130 5.34 -5.10 6.67
N THR A 131 5.56 -5.56 5.44
CA THR A 131 6.54 -4.99 4.52
C THR A 131 5.81 -4.27 3.40
N SER A 132 5.95 -2.95 3.33
CA SER A 132 5.25 -2.16 2.33
C SER A 132 6.11 -1.09 1.65
N SER A 133 5.89 -0.91 0.35
CA SER A 133 6.55 0.14 -0.42
C SER A 133 5.58 0.83 -1.37
N ILE A 134 5.65 2.16 -1.39
CA ILE A 134 5.00 2.99 -2.41
C ILE A 134 6.08 3.82 -3.09
N SER A 135 6.23 3.64 -4.40
CA SER A 135 7.25 4.34 -5.18
C SER A 135 6.65 5.00 -6.41
N HIS A 136 6.92 6.29 -6.56
CA HIS A 136 6.57 7.05 -7.75
C HIS A 136 7.79 7.85 -8.20
N PRO A 137 8.37 7.56 -9.37
CA PRO A 137 9.61 8.17 -9.82
C PRO A 137 9.39 9.55 -10.43
N THR A 138 8.18 9.91 -10.89
CA THR A 138 7.94 11.21 -11.55
C THR A 138 6.54 11.78 -11.30
N GLY A 139 6.44 13.12 -11.25
CA GLY A 139 5.19 13.89 -11.36
C GLY A 139 4.53 14.29 -10.04
N SER A 140 3.30 14.80 -10.11
CA SER A 140 2.53 15.16 -8.91
C SER A 140 1.89 13.94 -8.27
N THR A 141 2.23 13.64 -7.02
CA THR A 141 1.82 12.39 -6.38
C THR A 141 1.34 12.61 -4.95
N THR A 142 0.35 11.81 -4.56
CA THR A 142 -0.08 11.70 -3.16
C THR A 142 -0.11 10.23 -2.78
N SER A 143 0.66 9.88 -1.75
CA SER A 143 0.74 8.52 -1.23
C SER A 143 0.41 8.54 0.25
N ILE A 144 -0.52 7.70 0.66
CA ILE A 144 -0.97 7.59 2.05
C ILE A 144 -0.84 6.13 2.46
N MET A 145 -0.14 5.90 3.57
CA MET A 145 -0.04 4.61 4.23
C MET A 145 -0.51 4.75 5.68
N ILE A 146 -1.51 3.96 6.05
CA ILE A 146 -2.09 3.95 7.39
C ILE A 146 -2.03 2.52 7.92
N THR A 147 -1.37 2.35 9.07
CA THR A 147 -1.30 1.07 9.78
C THR A 147 -1.83 1.26 11.20
N THR A 148 -2.84 0.46 11.54
CA THR A 148 -3.41 0.40 12.89
C THR A 148 -3.37 -1.03 13.40
N SER A 149 -2.67 -1.25 14.52
CA SER A 149 -2.64 -2.57 15.14
C SER A 149 -2.46 -2.52 16.65
N SER A 150 -2.68 -3.62 17.38
CA SER A 150 -2.27 -3.69 18.79
C SER A 150 -0.76 -3.92 18.87
N THR A 151 -0.25 -4.86 18.08
CA THR A 151 1.18 -5.11 17.89
C THR A 151 1.53 -5.01 16.40
N ASN A 152 2.66 -4.40 16.06
CA ASN A 152 3.20 -4.50 14.70
C ASN A 152 4.72 -4.62 14.66
N ASP A 153 5.19 -5.34 13.66
CA ASP A 153 6.50 -5.19 13.07
C ASP A 153 6.35 -4.61 11.66
N LEU A 154 6.87 -3.39 11.45
CA LEU A 154 6.64 -2.61 10.23
C LEU A 154 7.95 -2.26 9.55
N THR A 155 8.11 -2.69 8.30
CA THR A 155 9.10 -2.12 7.37
C THR A 155 8.34 -1.40 6.27
N SER A 156 8.47 -0.08 6.18
CA SER A 156 7.67 0.70 5.23
C SER A 156 8.41 1.87 4.59
N SER A 157 8.12 2.10 3.31
CA SER A 157 8.71 3.21 2.57
C SER A 157 7.72 3.89 1.63
N ILE A 158 7.75 5.22 1.60
CA ILE A 158 7.14 6.04 0.57
C ILE A 158 8.24 6.90 -0.04
N SER A 159 8.52 6.70 -1.33
CA SER A 159 9.63 7.36 -2.01
C SER A 159 9.20 8.08 -3.28
N HIS A 160 9.55 9.37 -3.34
CA HIS A 160 9.30 10.26 -4.46
C HIS A 160 10.57 11.06 -4.79
N PRO A 161 11.28 10.78 -5.90
CA PRO A 161 12.52 11.46 -6.23
C PRO A 161 12.32 12.80 -6.96
N THR A 162 11.08 13.19 -7.31
CA THR A 162 10.79 14.42 -8.08
C THR A 162 9.93 15.43 -7.33
N SER A 163 9.84 16.65 -7.87
CA SER A 163 9.11 17.79 -7.30
C SER A 163 7.57 17.59 -7.27
N SER A 164 6.92 18.19 -6.26
CA SER A 164 5.45 18.23 -6.03
C SER A 164 4.79 16.94 -5.56
N THR A 165 5.33 16.32 -4.51
CA THR A 165 4.89 15.02 -4.01
C THR A 165 4.58 15.06 -2.52
N THR A 166 3.56 14.34 -2.07
CA THR A 166 3.21 14.22 -0.65
C THR A 166 3.08 12.75 -0.27
N GLY A 167 3.97 12.28 0.59
CA GLY A 167 3.90 11.00 1.26
C GLY A 167 3.46 11.20 2.71
N ILE A 168 2.42 10.51 3.12
CA ILE A 168 1.90 10.51 4.48
C ILE A 168 1.95 9.09 5.00
N MET A 169 2.64 8.89 6.11
CA MET A 169 2.68 7.63 6.83
C MET A 169 2.14 7.83 8.24
N ILE A 170 1.14 7.03 8.61
CA ILE A 170 0.53 7.04 9.94
C ILE A 170 0.57 5.63 10.50
N THR A 171 1.25 5.46 11.63
CA THR A 171 1.31 4.20 12.37
C THR A 171 0.77 4.38 13.77
N THR A 172 -0.16 3.51 14.15
CA THR A 172 -0.84 3.53 15.46
C THR A 172 -0.77 2.12 16.05
N SER A 173 -0.13 1.96 17.21
CA SER A 173 -0.18 0.68 17.92
C SER A 173 -0.03 0.73 19.43
N SER A 174 -0.24 -0.37 20.14
CA SER A 174 0.18 -0.46 21.53
C SER A 174 1.69 -0.71 21.59
N THR A 175 2.17 -1.66 20.78
CA THR A 175 3.58 -2.00 20.66
C THR A 175 4.00 -1.98 19.18
N SER A 176 5.13 -1.34 18.89
CA SER A 176 5.70 -1.31 17.53
C SER A 176 7.20 -1.57 17.53
N SER A 177 7.66 -2.42 16.62
CA SER A 177 9.03 -2.34 16.09
C SER A 177 8.92 -1.86 14.66
N SER A 178 9.57 -0.76 14.30
CA SER A 178 9.32 -0.17 12.98
C SER A 178 10.56 0.44 12.35
N THR A 179 10.75 0.17 11.06
CA THR A 179 11.68 0.88 10.18
C THR A 179 10.89 1.54 9.07
N SER A 180 10.79 2.86 9.13
CA SER A 180 9.91 3.63 8.24
C SER A 180 10.62 4.79 7.55
N SER A 181 10.27 5.01 6.29
CA SER A 181 10.72 6.19 5.54
C SER A 181 9.59 6.80 4.72
N THR A 182 9.52 8.12 4.66
CA THR A 182 8.53 8.81 3.81
C THR A 182 9.03 10.15 3.31
N THR A 183 8.47 10.60 2.20
CA THR A 183 8.64 11.97 1.73
C THR A 183 7.51 12.83 2.29
N SER A 184 7.78 13.78 3.19
CA SER A 184 6.81 14.73 3.81
C SER A 184 6.35 14.41 5.24
N ILE A 185 5.35 13.56 5.47
CA ILE A 185 4.71 13.47 6.81
C ILE A 185 4.80 12.05 7.37
N MET A 186 5.34 11.92 8.57
CA MET A 186 5.33 10.69 9.36
C MET A 186 4.71 10.97 10.73
N ILE A 187 3.73 10.16 11.11
CA ILE A 187 3.11 10.20 12.44
C ILE A 187 3.12 8.79 13.00
N THR A 188 3.79 8.60 14.13
CA THR A 188 3.82 7.34 14.87
C THR A 188 3.27 7.55 16.27
N THR A 189 2.28 6.76 16.64
CA THR A 189 1.71 6.77 17.98
C THR A 189 1.77 5.36 18.56
N SER A 190 2.38 5.23 19.73
CA SER A 190 2.44 3.94 20.41
C SER A 190 2.41 4.03 21.94
N SER A 191 2.22 2.90 22.63
CA SER A 191 2.56 2.84 24.06
C SER A 191 4.05 2.55 24.23
N THR A 192 4.56 1.56 23.48
CA THR A 192 5.97 1.15 23.47
C THR A 192 6.49 1.07 22.04
N SER A 193 7.62 1.72 21.73
CA SER A 193 8.24 1.65 20.40
C SER A 193 9.75 1.40 20.43
N ASP A 194 10.20 0.52 19.53
CA ASP A 194 11.53 0.56 18.93
C ASP A 194 11.38 1.08 17.49
N LEU A 195 11.81 2.31 17.22
CA LEU A 195 11.54 2.99 15.96
C LEU A 195 12.83 3.51 15.32
N THR A 196 13.08 3.04 14.10
CA THR A 196 13.97 3.70 13.13
C THR A 196 13.12 4.42 12.09
N SER A 197 13.20 5.75 12.04
CA SER A 197 12.36 6.56 11.15
C SER A 197 13.17 7.60 10.38
N SER A 198 12.78 7.85 9.14
CA SER A 198 13.35 8.93 8.35
C SER A 198 12.29 9.65 7.52
N THR A 199 12.41 10.96 7.45
CA THR A 199 11.57 11.78 6.57
C THR A 199 12.46 12.69 5.73
N SER A 200 12.21 12.75 4.42
CA SER A 200 12.93 13.64 3.51
C SER A 200 12.00 14.66 2.85
N ARG A 201 12.61 15.76 2.38
CA ARG A 201 11.92 16.75 1.52
C ARG A 201 12.19 16.42 0.06
N SER A 202 11.17 16.54 -0.79
CA SER A 202 11.38 16.62 -2.24
C SER A 202 11.91 18.00 -2.63
N THR A 203 12.59 18.07 -3.77
CA THR A 203 13.34 19.21 -4.33
C THR A 203 12.56 20.50 -4.59
N SER A 204 11.29 20.57 -4.18
CA SER A 204 10.50 21.81 -4.11
C SER A 204 9.38 21.70 -3.07
N SER A 205 9.36 22.67 -2.16
CA SER A 205 8.19 23.11 -1.38
C SER A 205 7.52 22.13 -0.40
N THR A 206 8.05 20.94 -0.14
CA THR A 206 7.47 20.04 0.87
C THR A 206 8.06 20.30 2.25
N THR A 207 7.22 20.46 3.28
CA THR A 207 7.64 20.42 4.69
C THR A 207 7.79 18.97 5.11
N SER A 208 8.91 18.62 5.74
CA SER A 208 9.05 17.34 6.43
C SER A 208 8.56 17.48 7.86
N ILE A 209 7.57 16.67 8.23
CA ILE A 209 6.98 16.60 9.57
C ILE A 209 7.18 15.18 10.07
N MET A 210 7.72 15.05 11.26
CA MET A 210 7.80 13.78 11.98
C MET A 210 7.24 14.00 13.38
N ILE A 211 6.23 13.22 13.74
CA ILE A 211 5.60 13.24 15.06
C ILE A 211 5.65 11.82 15.62
N THR A 212 6.30 11.66 16.77
CA THR A 212 6.33 10.38 17.49
C THR A 212 5.80 10.61 18.90
N THR A 213 4.75 9.89 19.27
CA THR A 213 4.21 9.91 20.64
C THR A 213 4.28 8.52 21.23
N SER A 214 4.97 8.34 22.35
CA SER A 214 4.84 7.11 23.13
C SER A 214 5.14 7.27 24.61
N SER A 215 4.81 6.24 25.40
CA SER A 215 5.13 6.16 26.82
C SER A 215 6.58 5.70 27.05
N THR A 216 7.11 4.83 26.18
CA THR A 216 8.51 4.36 26.21
C THR A 216 9.06 4.22 24.79
N ASN A 217 10.21 4.83 24.51
CA ASN A 217 10.84 4.82 23.18
C ASN A 217 12.32 4.45 23.25
N ASP A 218 12.74 3.55 22.36
CA ASP A 218 14.06 3.58 21.74
C ASP A 218 13.90 4.15 20.33
N LEU A 219 14.36 5.39 20.11
CA LEU A 219 14.10 6.15 18.88
C LEU A 219 15.40 6.53 18.17
N THR A 220 15.51 6.09 16.92
CA THR A 220 16.44 6.66 15.94
C THR A 220 15.64 7.37 14.85
N SER A 221 15.75 8.69 14.76
CA SER A 221 15.00 9.47 13.76
C SER A 221 15.91 10.43 12.99
N SER A 222 15.68 10.57 11.67
CA SER A 222 16.35 11.58 10.86
C SER A 222 15.38 12.37 9.98
N ILE A 223 15.63 13.66 9.85
CA ILE A 223 14.97 14.51 8.85
C ILE A 223 16.07 15.02 7.91
N SER A 224 15.98 14.68 6.62
CA SER A 224 16.97 15.06 5.62
C SER A 224 16.45 16.15 4.69
N HIS A 225 17.32 17.08 4.32
CA HIS A 225 17.04 18.13 3.34
C HIS A 225 17.90 17.89 2.09
N PRO A 226 17.33 17.98 0.87
CA PRO A 226 18.13 17.93 -0.34
C PRO A 226 19.07 19.14 -0.34
N THR A 227 20.37 18.90 -0.35
CA THR A 227 21.37 19.96 -0.54
C THR A 227 21.29 20.41 -2.00
N SER A 228 20.87 21.65 -2.27
CA SER A 228 21.00 22.24 -3.59
C SER A 228 22.48 22.24 -3.97
N SER A 229 22.90 21.39 -4.90
CA SER A 229 24.19 21.59 -5.58
C SER A 229 24.02 22.79 -6.51
N THR A 230 24.46 23.96 -6.09
CA THR A 230 24.73 25.07 -7.02
C THR A 230 25.78 24.61 -8.03
N THR A 231 25.43 24.58 -9.30
CA THR A 231 26.38 24.56 -10.42
C THR A 231 25.85 25.51 -11.48
#